data_AF-A0A3B8R6W3-F1
#
_entry.id   AF-A0A3B8R6W3-F1
#
_cell.length_a   1.000
_cell.length_b   1.000
_cell.length_c   1.000
_cell.angle_alpha   90.00
_cell.angle_beta   90.00
_cell.angle_gamma   90.00
#
_symmetry.space_group_name_H-M   'P 1'
#
loop_
_entity.id
_entity.type
_entity.pdbx_description
1 polymer ?
#
loop_
_entity_poly.entity_id
_entity_poly.type
_entity_poly.pdbx_seq_one_letter_code
_entity_poly.pdbx_strand_id
1 'polypeptide(L)' 'MMGDLAQSGQQAAKLEALGYNGVVTAETAHDPFFPLLLAAQETQSVELTTSIAVAFSRTPMNLANIGHDLNSFSKGRFVL' A
#
# COMPACT_ATOMS: atom_id res chain seq x y z
N MET A 1 -1.88 6.47 5.65
CA MET A 1 -2.12 7.31 4.46
C MET A 1 -3.58 7.21 4.09
N MET A 2 -4.27 8.34 4.12
CA MET A 2 -5.70 8.46 3.89
C MET A 2 -5.93 9.81 3.20
N GLY A 3 -6.58 9.84 2.05
CA GLY A 3 -6.79 11.09 1.29
C GLY A 3 -6.54 10.92 -0.20
N ASP A 4 -6.11 12.01 -0.85
CA ASP A 4 -5.86 12.07 -2.29
C ASP A 4 -4.85 11.02 -2.75
N LEU A 5 -5.29 10.15 -3.66
CA LEU A 5 -4.48 9.10 -4.25
C LEU A 5 -3.20 9.67 -4.89
N ALA A 6 -3.27 10.82 -5.57
CA ALA A 6 -2.13 11.41 -6.26
C ALA A 6 -0.99 11.81 -5.31
N GLN A 7 -1.30 12.12 -4.04
CA GLN A 7 -0.32 12.55 -3.03
C GLN A 7 0.25 11.40 -2.21
N SER A 8 -0.32 10.19 -2.34
CA SER A 8 0.01 9.06 -1.46
C SER A 8 1.48 8.65 -1.55
N GLY A 9 2.07 8.60 -2.75
CA GLY A 9 3.49 8.26 -2.93
C GLY A 9 4.42 9.28 -2.25
N GLN A 10 4.19 10.57 -2.48
CA GLN A 10 5.01 11.64 -1.89
C GLN A 10 4.89 11.66 -0.36
N GLN A 11 3.69 11.39 0.17
CA GLN A 11 3.47 11.32 1.61
C GLN A 11 4.20 10.13 2.23
N ALA A 12 4.25 8.98 1.55
CA ALA A 12 5.02 7.81 1.96
C ALA A 12 6.52 8.12 2.01
N ALA A 13 7.07 8.73 0.95
CA ALA A 13 8.47 9.15 0.88
C ALA A 13 8.82 10.13 2.01
N LYS A 14 7.92 11.06 2.32
CA LYS A 14 8.11 11.98 3.45
C LYS A 14 8.14 11.24 4.78
N LEU A 15 7.27 10.27 5.01
CA LEU A 15 7.27 9.46 6.24
C LEU A 15 8.54 8.60 6.34
N GLU A 16 8.99 8.00 5.24
CA GLU A 16 10.26 7.28 5.18
C GLU A 16 11.43 8.19 5.55
N ALA A 17 11.51 9.40 4.99
CA ALA A 17 12.55 10.38 5.30
C ALA A 17 12.53 10.85 6.77
N LEU A 18 11.37 10.79 7.43
CA LEU A 18 11.22 11.07 8.86
C LEU A 18 11.60 9.88 9.76
N GLY A 19 12.01 8.73 9.18
CA GLY A 19 12.45 7.55 9.90
C GLY A 19 11.33 6.60 10.32
N TYR A 20 10.14 6.69 9.74
CA TYR A 20 9.08 5.72 9.97
C TYR A 20 9.44 4.38 9.33
N ASN A 21 9.05 3.26 9.96
CA ASN A 21 9.33 1.92 9.44
C ASN A 21 8.20 1.31 8.60
N GLY A 22 7.02 1.94 8.58
CA GLY A 22 5.88 1.41 7.85
C GLY A 22 4.81 2.46 7.56
N VAL A 23 4.02 2.20 6.52
CA VAL A 23 2.88 2.99 6.12
C VAL A 23 1.66 2.09 5.95
N VAL A 24 0.54 2.54 6.53
CA VAL A 24 -0.72 1.81 6.51
C VAL A 24 -1.75 2.56 5.67
N THR A 25 -2.52 1.86 4.86
CA THR A 25 -3.68 2.40 4.12
C THR A 25 -4.97 1.78 4.61
N ALA A 26 -6.08 2.52 4.59
CA ALA A 26 -7.39 2.00 4.97
C ALA A 26 -8.37 2.05 3.79
N GLU A 27 -9.19 1.01 3.67
CA GLU A 27 -10.24 0.89 2.64
C GLU A 27 -11.40 1.84 2.97
N THR A 28 -11.28 3.09 2.52
CA THR A 28 -12.31 4.13 2.70
C THR A 28 -12.69 4.74 1.35
N ALA A 29 -12.00 5.79 0.92
CA ALA A 29 -12.28 6.51 -0.32
C ALA A 29 -11.77 5.79 -1.57
N HIS A 30 -10.76 4.93 -1.42
CA HIS A 30 -10.09 4.24 -2.52
C HIS A 30 -9.85 2.78 -2.16
N ASP A 31 -9.61 1.97 -3.19
CA ASP A 31 -9.06 0.64 -3.00
C ASP A 31 -7.70 0.76 -2.24
N PRO A 32 -7.50 0.04 -1.12
CA PRO A 32 -6.33 0.14 -0.25
C PRO A 32 -5.01 -0.19 -0.96
N PHE A 33 -5.04 -0.91 -2.09
CA PHE A 33 -3.83 -1.30 -2.81
C PHE A 33 -3.25 -0.18 -3.67
N PHE A 34 -4.06 0.75 -4.19
CA PHE A 34 -3.55 1.82 -5.07
C PHE A 34 -2.66 2.82 -4.33
N PRO A 35 -3.02 3.33 -3.14
CA PRO A 35 -2.11 4.18 -2.39
C PRO A 35 -0.81 3.45 -2.00
N LEU A 36 -0.87 2.13 -1.75
CA LEU A 36 0.33 1.32 -1.47
C LEU A 36 1.18 1.09 -2.71
N LEU A 37 0.60 0.95 -3.89
CA LEU A 37 1.34 0.87 -5.16
C LEU A 37 2.14 2.16 -5.41
N LEU A 38 1.50 3.32 -5.22
CA LEU A 38 2.17 4.61 -5.34
C LEU A 38 3.24 4.81 -4.25
N ALA A 39 2.96 4.37 -3.03
CA ALA A 39 3.96 4.36 -1.96
C ALA A 39 5.15 3.46 -2.30
N ALA A 40 4.91 2.27 -2.86
CA ALA A 40 5.97 1.35 -3.26
C ALA A 40 6.90 1.94 -4.33
N GLN A 41 6.37 2.78 -5.23
CA GLN A 41 7.15 3.46 -6.26
C GLN A 41 8.07 4.54 -5.68
N GLU A 42 7.61 5.28 -4.68
CA GLU A 42 8.32 6.46 -4.13
C GLU A 42 9.14 6.15 -2.86
N THR A 43 9.13 4.91 -2.36
CA THR A 43 9.85 4.50 -1.14
C THR A 43 10.74 3.29 -1.39
N GLN A 44 11.75 3.09 -0.53
CA GLN A 44 12.74 2.02 -0.72
C GLN A 44 12.80 1.00 0.41
N SER A 45 12.38 1.35 1.61
CA SER A 45 12.65 0.59 2.84
C SER A 45 11.44 0.42 3.76
N VAL A 46 10.45 1.33 3.72
CA VAL A 46 9.27 1.21 4.59
C VAL A 46 8.39 0.02 4.23
N GLU A 47 7.83 -0.63 5.25
CA GLU A 47 6.80 -1.66 5.12
C GLU A 47 5.48 -1.04 4.63
N LEU A 48 4.78 -1.76 3.76
CA LEU A 48 3.53 -1.32 3.13
C LEU A 48 2.42 -2.26 3.57
N THR A 49 1.43 -1.76 4.33
CA THR A 49 0.42 -2.65 4.93
C THR A 49 -0.99 -2.12 4.73
N THR A 50 -1.96 -3.02 4.53
CA THR A 50 -3.38 -2.63 4.61
C THR A 50 -3.86 -2.69 6.05
N SER A 51 -4.68 -1.72 6.48
CA SER A 51 -5.34 -1.81 7.80
C SER A 51 -6.35 -2.95 7.82
N ILE A 52 -7.09 -3.07 6.72
CA ILE A 52 -7.93 -4.20 6.34
C ILE A 52 -8.08 -4.14 4.81
N ALA A 53 -8.27 -5.30 4.19
CA ALA A 53 -8.85 -5.43 2.87
C ALA A 53 -10.19 -6.16 3.00
N VAL A 54 -11.29 -5.50 2.65
CA VAL A 54 -12.63 -6.09 2.75
C VAL A 54 -12.72 -7.26 1.77
N ALA A 55 -13.04 -8.45 2.27
CA ALA A 55 -13.07 -9.66 1.45
C ALA A 55 -14.28 -9.70 0.50
N PHE A 56 -15.43 -9.14 0.88
CA PHE A 56 -16.65 -9.17 0.05
C PHE A 56 -16.54 -8.37 -1.26
N SER A 57 -15.66 -7.37 -1.33
CA SER A 57 -15.49 -6.55 -2.53
C SER A 57 -14.68 -7.25 -3.63
N ARG A 58 -14.09 -8.43 -3.37
CA ARG A 58 -13.12 -9.09 -4.25
C ARG A 58 -13.27 -10.61 -4.24
N THR A 59 -12.87 -11.29 -5.31
CA THR A 59 -12.73 -12.74 -5.28
C THR A 59 -11.40 -13.13 -4.60
N PRO A 60 -11.31 -14.29 -3.93
CA PRO A 60 -10.06 -14.75 -3.33
C PRO A 60 -8.90 -14.79 -4.32
N MET A 61 -9.16 -15.18 -5.57
CA MET A 61 -8.13 -15.25 -6.62
C MET A 61 -7.63 -13.85 -7.02
N ASN A 62 -8.51 -12.86 -7.12
CA ASN A 62 -8.11 -11.49 -7.45
C ASN A 62 -7.28 -10.88 -6.32
N LEU A 63 -7.68 -11.09 -5.06
CA LEU A 63 -6.92 -10.63 -3.90
C LEU A 63 -5.52 -11.25 -3.87
N ALA A 64 -5.42 -12.56 -4.14
CA ALA A 64 -4.13 -13.26 -4.19
C ALA A 64 -3.22 -12.70 -5.29
N ASN A 65 -3.75 -12.46 -6.50
CA ASN A 65 -2.98 -11.89 -7.60
C ASN A 65 -2.49 -10.47 -7.28
N ILE A 66 -3.38 -9.60 -6.80
CA ILE A 66 -3.01 -8.22 -6.42
C ILE A 66 -1.95 -8.22 -5.32
N GLY A 67 -2.12 -9.04 -4.28
CA GLY A 67 -1.16 -9.16 -3.19
C GLY A 67 0.19 -9.68 -3.66
N HIS A 68 0.21 -10.67 -4.55
CA HIS A 68 1.44 -11.20 -5.14
C HIS A 68 2.19 -10.13 -5.95
N ASP A 69 1.48 -9.45 -6.85
CA ASP A 69 2.07 -8.44 -7.73
C ASP A 69 2.59 -7.24 -6.94
N LEU A 70 1.84 -6.76 -5.95
CA LEU A 70 2.25 -5.64 -5.10
C LEU A 70 3.44 -6.02 -4.21
N ASN A 71 3.48 -7.26 -3.70
CA ASN A 71 4.63 -7.75 -2.96
C ASN A 71 5.89 -7.87 -3.83
N SER A 72 5.74 -8.39 -5.05
CA SER A 72 6.83 -8.46 -6.02
C SER A 72 7.35 -7.07 -6.40
N PHE A 73 6.45 -6.14 -6.73
CA PHE A 73 6.77 -4.77 -7.12
C PHE A 73 7.47 -4.00 -5.98
N SER A 74 7.00 -4.17 -4.75
CA SER A 74 7.60 -3.53 -3.57
C SER A 74 8.88 -4.21 -3.08
N LYS A 75 9.36 -5.27 -3.76
CA LYS A 75 10.54 -6.07 -3.38
C LYS A 75 10.40 -6.74 -2.01
N GLY A 76 9.22 -7.28 -1.71
CA GLY A 76 8.96 -8.02 -0.47
C GLY A 76 8.53 -7.15 0.72
N ARG A 77 8.24 -5.87 0.50
CA ARG A 77 7.87 -4.93 1.58
C ARG A 77 6.37 -4.88 1.86
N PHE A 78 5.54 -5.51 1.02
CA PHE A 78 4.10 -5.49 1.20
C PHE A 78 3.64 -6.62 2.12
N VAL A 79 2.82 -6.26 3.10
CA VAL A 79 2.17 -7.18 4.02
C VAL A 79 0.66 -6.98 3.92
N LEU A 80 -0.07 -8.06 3.66
CA LEU A 80 -1.53 -8.02 3.54
C LEU A 80 -2.19 -8.08 4.92
#